data_AF-A0A382EN39-F1
#
_entry.id   AF-A0A382EN39-F1
#
_cell.length_a   1.000
_cell.length_b   1.000
_cell.length_c   1.000
_cell.angle_alpha   90.00
_cell.angle_beta   90.00
_cell.angle_gamma   90.00
#
_symmetry.space_group_name_H-M   'P 1'
#
loop_
_entity.id
_entity.type
_entity.pdbx_description
1 polymer ?
#
loop_
_entity_poly.entity_id
_entity_poly.type
_entity_poly.pdbx_seq_one_letter_code
_entity_poly.pdbx_strand_id
1 'polypeptide(L)'
;VEKTSSRTDYIRHFENKFEFDRFQLCSDTTKKKILKRDVDIEIDTDEYDWVILIGSEALQHFTKERAITEHTGRLLDDKFLPLINPAMLAFKPEARKSWDTSVENVKDYISGKLKPVVISTEDFRGITETKEALEWIKYARGTSPPYVAVDTETTGLFPRDGHVMGISLACEQDRGVYINADCVDDKVAEEMQALFNEKRVIMHHAKFDLAMLEYHFDFTFTEVEDTMLMHYVLDETPGTHGLKQLAMKHTIYGDYEKPLYEFQDDYCR
;
A
#
# COMPACT_ATOMS: atom_id res chain seq x y z
N VAL A 1 5.66 23.22 3.10
CA VAL A 1 4.41 23.88 3.49
C VAL A 1 3.89 23.32 4.80
N GLU A 2 3.52 24.17 5.75
CA GLU A 2 2.85 23.78 7.00
C GLU A 2 1.50 24.51 7.17
N LYS A 3 0.72 24.12 8.18
CA LYS A 3 -0.59 24.73 8.47
C LYS A 3 -0.53 26.24 8.74
N THR A 4 0.31 26.66 9.68
CA THR A 4 0.50 28.05 10.14
C THR A 4 1.93 28.17 10.64
N SER A 5 2.48 29.39 10.69
CA SER A 5 3.82 29.62 11.24
C SER A 5 4.01 28.97 12.62
N SER A 6 5.11 28.24 12.78
CA SER A 6 5.45 27.47 13.99
C SER A 6 6.88 27.75 14.46
N ARG A 7 7.20 27.42 15.72
CA ARG A 7 8.58 27.53 16.26
C ARG A 7 9.45 26.31 15.94
N THR A 8 8.97 25.41 15.09
CA THR A 8 9.69 24.19 14.72
C THR A 8 10.97 24.54 13.96
N ASP A 9 12.09 24.00 14.43
CA ASP A 9 13.40 24.12 13.79
C ASP A 9 13.57 23.00 12.74
N TYR A 10 13.05 23.24 11.54
CA TYR A 10 13.15 22.29 10.45
C TYR A 10 14.60 22.11 9.95
N ILE A 11 15.47 23.12 10.09
CA ILE A 11 16.89 23.01 9.74
C ILE A 11 17.54 21.92 10.56
N ARG A 12 17.27 21.90 11.87
CA ARG A 12 17.74 20.83 12.76
C ARG A 12 17.13 19.48 12.39
N HIS A 13 15.83 19.41 12.12
CA HIS A 13 15.17 18.14 11.77
C HIS A 13 15.72 17.53 10.47
N PHE A 14 16.04 18.36 9.48
CA PHE A 14 16.64 17.93 8.21
C PHE A 14 18.17 17.92 8.24
N GLU A 15 18.79 18.11 9.41
CA GLU A 15 20.24 18.11 9.61
C GLU A 15 21.00 19.05 8.65
N ASN A 16 20.35 20.14 8.22
CA ASN A 16 20.87 21.08 7.24
C ASN A 16 21.37 20.41 5.94
N LYS A 17 20.69 19.34 5.48
CA LYS A 17 21.09 18.55 4.31
C LYS A 17 20.73 19.16 2.96
N PHE A 18 19.75 20.06 2.95
CA PHE A 18 19.28 20.76 1.76
C PHE A 18 18.71 22.13 2.16
N GLU A 19 18.72 23.06 1.21
CA GLU A 19 18.05 24.36 1.36
C GLU A 19 16.57 24.23 1.04
N PHE A 20 15.73 25.02 1.70
CA PHE A 20 14.29 25.00 1.50
C PHE A 20 13.68 26.35 1.84
N ASP A 21 12.63 26.71 1.11
CA ASP A 21 11.73 27.79 1.47
C ASP A 21 10.60 27.29 2.36
N ARG A 22 10.13 28.19 3.23
CA ARG A 22 9.08 27.87 4.18
C ARG A 22 7.82 28.67 3.88
N PHE A 23 6.74 27.94 3.60
CA PHE A 23 5.42 28.48 3.39
C PHE A 23 4.42 27.94 4.42
N GLN A 24 3.39 28.73 4.68
CA GLN A 24 2.25 28.38 5.52
C GLN A 24 0.95 28.49 4.74
N LEU A 25 0.00 27.59 5.00
CA LEU A 25 -1.34 27.64 4.39
C LEU A 25 -2.14 28.87 4.82
N CYS A 26 -2.00 29.28 6.09
CA CYS A 26 -2.78 30.35 6.69
C CYS A 26 -1.86 31.28 7.48
N SER A 27 -1.92 32.59 7.22
CA SER A 27 -1.20 33.61 7.99
C SER A 27 -1.75 33.80 9.42
N ASP A 28 -3.04 33.52 9.64
CA ASP A 28 -3.69 33.60 10.95
C ASP A 28 -3.36 32.38 11.83
N THR A 29 -2.42 32.59 12.75
CA THR A 29 -1.95 31.57 13.72
C THR A 29 -2.94 31.24 14.83
N THR A 30 -4.03 32.00 14.98
CA THR A 30 -5.03 31.76 16.04
C THR A 30 -6.00 30.64 15.68
N LYS A 31 -6.10 30.30 14.39
CA LYS A 31 -7.03 29.28 13.89
C LYS A 31 -6.55 27.87 14.19
N LYS A 32 -7.33 27.17 15.02
CA LYS A 32 -7.11 25.76 15.35
C LYS A 32 -7.40 24.79 14.19
N LYS A 33 -8.21 25.18 13.20
CA LYS A 33 -8.52 24.39 12.01
C LYS A 33 -8.61 25.32 10.82
N ILE A 34 -7.94 24.97 9.72
CA ILE A 34 -7.94 25.77 8.48
C ILE A 34 -9.01 25.19 7.55
N LEU A 35 -9.95 26.03 7.11
CA LEU A 35 -10.90 25.68 6.06
C LEU A 35 -10.40 26.23 4.71
N LYS A 36 -10.98 25.77 3.60
CA LYS A 36 -10.61 26.24 2.25
C LYS A 36 -10.61 27.76 2.10
N ARG A 37 -11.56 28.46 2.74
CA ARG A 37 -11.67 29.93 2.73
C ARG A 37 -10.60 30.65 3.54
N ASP A 38 -9.90 29.92 4.41
CA ASP A 38 -8.89 30.47 5.32
C ASP A 38 -7.47 30.34 4.74
N VAL A 39 -7.32 29.67 3.58
CA VAL A 39 -6.03 29.47 2.92
C VAL A 39 -5.64 30.74 2.18
N ASP A 40 -4.48 31.29 2.49
CA ASP A 40 -3.92 32.53 1.92
C ASP A 40 -2.47 32.36 1.44
N ILE A 41 -2.03 31.11 1.23
CA ILE A 41 -0.72 30.79 0.66
C ILE A 41 -0.63 31.23 -0.79
N GLU A 42 0.47 31.90 -1.12
CA GLU A 42 0.87 32.20 -2.49
C GLU A 42 2.17 31.43 -2.77
N ILE A 43 2.05 30.34 -3.53
CA ILE A 43 3.17 29.50 -3.94
C ILE A 43 2.90 28.95 -5.33
N ASP A 44 3.88 29.05 -6.22
CA ASP A 44 3.91 28.23 -7.42
C ASP A 44 4.71 26.97 -7.12
N THR A 45 4.04 25.82 -7.07
CA THR A 45 4.74 24.57 -6.77
C THR A 45 5.69 24.17 -7.88
N ASP A 46 5.48 24.61 -9.13
CA ASP A 46 6.29 24.21 -10.29
C ASP A 46 7.69 24.82 -10.29
N GLU A 47 7.93 25.82 -9.45
CA GLU A 47 9.27 26.36 -9.18
C GLU A 47 10.11 25.46 -8.25
N TYR A 48 9.52 24.40 -7.69
CA TYR A 48 10.18 23.49 -6.75
C TYR A 48 10.18 22.05 -7.27
N ASP A 49 11.35 21.39 -7.18
CA ASP A 49 11.49 19.96 -7.46
C ASP A 49 10.64 19.10 -6.49
N TRP A 50 10.59 19.53 -5.22
CA TRP A 50 9.91 18.81 -4.15
C TRP A 50 9.11 19.75 -3.27
N VAL A 51 7.95 19.31 -2.81
CA VAL A 51 7.12 20.05 -1.86
C VAL A 51 6.89 19.20 -0.60
N ILE A 52 7.54 19.55 0.50
CA ILE A 52 7.36 18.87 1.78
C ILE A 52 6.05 19.35 2.44
N LEU A 53 5.11 18.44 2.71
CA LEU A 53 3.80 18.75 3.29
C LEU A 53 3.75 18.38 4.77
N ILE A 54 3.80 19.37 5.65
CA ILE A 54 3.81 19.15 7.11
C ILE A 54 2.39 19.14 7.66
N GLY A 55 1.93 17.97 8.09
CA GLY A 55 0.62 17.77 8.74
C GLY A 55 -0.55 17.57 7.78
N SER A 56 -1.68 17.18 8.35
CA SER A 56 -2.88 16.77 7.61
C SER A 56 -3.47 17.87 6.72
N GLU A 57 -3.47 19.12 7.19
CA GLU A 57 -4.05 20.24 6.42
C GLU A 57 -3.23 20.55 5.15
N ALA A 58 -1.89 20.48 5.23
CA ALA A 58 -1.02 20.66 4.07
C ALA A 58 -1.24 19.53 3.06
N LEU A 59 -1.28 18.28 3.52
CA LEU A 59 -1.58 17.12 2.66
C LEU A 59 -2.89 17.31 1.90
N GLN A 60 -4.00 17.53 2.61
CA GLN A 60 -5.34 17.65 2.03
C GLN A 60 -5.52 18.85 1.09
N HIS A 61 -4.65 19.85 1.17
CA HIS A 61 -4.70 21.01 0.29
C HIS A 61 -4.06 20.73 -1.08
N PHE A 62 -2.91 20.04 -1.08
CA PHE A 62 -2.13 19.80 -2.29
C PHE A 62 -2.40 18.45 -2.96
N THR A 63 -2.95 17.48 -2.22
CA THR A 63 -3.22 16.13 -2.74
C THR A 63 -4.67 15.71 -2.45
N LYS A 64 -5.09 14.59 -3.03
CA LYS A 64 -6.39 13.97 -2.72
C LYS A 64 -6.37 13.16 -1.41
N GLU A 65 -5.20 13.01 -0.79
CA GLU A 65 -5.00 12.15 0.37
C GLU A 65 -5.47 12.78 1.68
N ARG A 66 -5.90 11.94 2.62
CA ARG A 66 -6.48 12.39 3.91
C ARG A 66 -5.71 11.92 5.14
N ALA A 67 -4.93 10.85 5.03
CA ALA A 67 -4.29 10.17 6.15
C ALA A 67 -2.78 10.45 6.23
N ILE A 68 -2.39 11.57 6.86
CA ILE A 68 -0.97 11.97 6.96
C ILE A 68 -0.06 10.88 7.55
N THR A 69 -0.57 10.11 8.51
CA THR A 69 0.17 9.02 9.16
C THR A 69 0.42 7.84 8.23
N GLU A 70 -0.41 7.64 7.21
CA GLU A 70 -0.25 6.55 6.25
C GLU A 70 0.76 6.90 5.16
N HIS A 71 0.82 8.17 4.74
CA HIS A 71 1.68 8.61 3.64
C HIS A 71 3.02 9.25 4.09
N THR A 72 3.21 9.52 5.39
CA THR A 72 4.43 10.17 5.89
C THR A 72 5.72 9.49 5.39
N GLY A 73 6.66 10.29 4.88
CA GLY A 73 7.94 9.82 4.37
C GLY A 73 7.88 9.12 3.01
N ARG A 74 6.78 9.26 2.26
CA ARG A 74 6.65 8.73 0.89
C ARG A 74 6.64 9.83 -0.15
N LEU A 75 6.76 9.41 -1.40
CA LEU A 75 6.53 10.26 -2.56
C LEU A 75 5.08 10.11 -3.03
N LEU A 76 4.38 11.24 -3.20
CA LEU A 76 3.05 11.33 -3.78
C LEU A 76 3.07 12.22 -5.02
N ASP A 77 2.33 11.81 -6.06
CA ASP A 77 2.16 12.53 -7.32
C ASP A 77 3.49 13.05 -7.89
N ASP A 78 4.54 12.23 -7.77
CA ASP A 78 5.92 12.49 -8.21
C ASP A 78 6.54 13.80 -7.70
N LYS A 79 5.98 14.42 -6.64
CA LYS A 79 6.42 15.74 -6.14
C LYS A 79 6.27 15.96 -4.64
N PHE A 80 5.21 15.45 -4.03
CA PHE A 80 4.85 15.79 -2.66
C PHE A 80 5.44 14.80 -1.67
N LEU A 81 6.09 15.34 -0.64
CA LEU A 81 6.79 14.60 0.42
C LEU A 81 6.12 14.89 1.78
N PRO A 82 5.03 14.20 2.13
CA PRO A 82 4.33 14.48 3.37
C PRO A 82 5.09 14.00 4.61
N LEU A 83 4.93 14.73 5.70
CA LEU A 83 5.49 14.43 7.01
C LEU A 83 4.46 14.80 8.10
N ILE A 84 4.37 13.98 9.15
CA ILE A 84 3.58 14.36 10.33
C ILE A 84 4.11 15.66 10.96
N ASN A 85 3.29 16.38 11.75
CA ASN A 85 3.83 17.55 12.44
C ASN A 85 4.71 17.08 13.63
N PRO A 86 5.99 17.50 13.74
CA PRO A 86 6.88 17.08 14.82
C PRO A 86 6.40 17.48 16.21
N ALA A 87 5.55 18.51 16.33
CA ALA A 87 4.92 18.86 17.60
C ALA A 87 4.07 17.70 18.18
N MET A 88 3.57 16.79 17.34
CA MET A 88 2.85 15.60 17.79
C MET A 88 3.73 14.63 18.58
N LEU A 89 5.05 14.62 18.36
CA LEU A 89 5.97 13.71 19.04
C LEU A 89 6.06 13.97 20.55
N ALA A 90 5.69 15.16 21.01
CA ALA A 90 5.59 15.47 22.44
C ALA A 90 4.39 14.76 23.10
N PHE A 91 3.32 14.49 22.33
CA PHE A 91 2.10 13.86 22.82
C PHE A 91 2.02 12.36 22.48
N LYS A 92 2.73 11.94 21.42
CA LYS A 92 2.77 10.57 20.89
C LYS A 92 4.22 10.14 20.65
N PRO A 93 5.01 9.88 21.72
CA PRO A 93 6.42 9.49 21.59
C PRO A 93 6.61 8.19 20.79
N GLU A 94 5.61 7.31 20.76
CA GLU A 94 5.59 6.08 19.97
C GLU A 94 5.76 6.33 18.46
N ALA A 95 5.34 7.50 17.97
CA ALA A 95 5.50 7.88 16.57
C ALA A 95 6.93 8.30 16.19
N ARG A 96 7.86 8.37 17.15
CA ARG A 96 9.24 8.83 16.90
C ARG A 96 9.99 7.98 15.89
N LYS A 97 9.88 6.66 15.99
CA LYS A 97 10.53 5.75 15.04
C LYS A 97 10.03 5.99 13.60
N SER A 98 8.72 6.15 13.45
CA SER A 98 8.10 6.47 12.15
C SER A 98 8.54 7.84 11.63
N TRP A 99 8.63 8.84 12.50
CA TRP A 99 9.14 10.18 12.15
C TRP A 99 10.59 10.14 11.64
N ASP A 100 11.49 9.51 12.40
CA ASP A 100 12.91 9.47 12.05
C ASP A 100 13.12 8.77 10.70
N THR A 101 12.43 7.64 10.48
CA THR A 101 12.42 6.96 9.17
C THR A 101 11.84 7.82 8.07
N SER A 102 10.74 8.55 8.33
CA SER A 102 10.11 9.41 7.33
C SER A 102 11.02 10.56 6.91
N VAL A 103 11.70 11.19 7.86
CA VAL A 103 12.66 12.26 7.60
C VAL A 103 13.85 11.74 6.79
N GLU A 104 14.36 10.54 7.10
CA GLU A 104 15.41 9.91 6.30
C GLU A 104 14.98 9.64 4.86
N ASN A 105 13.77 9.10 4.66
CA ASN A 105 13.24 8.87 3.31
C ASN A 105 13.12 10.18 2.51
N VAL A 106 12.63 11.26 3.14
CA VAL A 106 12.55 12.58 2.49
C VAL A 106 13.94 13.07 2.05
N LYS A 107 14.95 12.93 2.92
CA LYS A 107 16.35 13.24 2.56
C LYS A 107 16.85 12.37 1.41
N ASP A 108 16.51 11.08 1.41
CA ASP A 108 16.91 10.14 0.38
C ASP A 108 16.24 10.41 -0.98
N TYR A 109 14.97 10.81 -1.01
CA TYR A 109 14.30 11.27 -2.24
C TYR A 109 14.96 12.53 -2.79
N ILE A 110 15.15 13.55 -1.94
CA ILE A 110 15.72 14.85 -2.36
C ILE A 110 17.16 14.69 -2.87
N SER A 111 17.95 13.83 -2.24
CA SER A 111 19.32 13.53 -2.69
C SER A 111 19.40 12.60 -3.91
N GLY A 112 18.26 12.04 -4.35
CA GLY A 112 18.19 11.07 -5.45
C GLY A 112 18.67 9.65 -5.10
N LYS A 113 18.95 9.37 -3.82
CA LYS A 113 19.29 8.03 -3.32
C LYS A 113 18.10 7.09 -3.42
N LEU A 114 16.90 7.58 -3.13
CA LEU A 114 15.65 6.85 -3.31
C LEU A 114 14.93 7.41 -4.54
N LYS A 115 14.50 6.52 -5.42
CA LYS A 115 13.88 6.89 -6.70
C LYS A 115 12.40 6.54 -6.70
N PRO A 116 11.58 7.26 -7.49
CA PRO A 116 10.21 6.84 -7.77
C PRO A 116 10.22 5.41 -8.32
N VAL A 117 9.39 4.55 -7.75
CA VAL A 117 9.27 3.16 -8.20
C VAL A 117 8.19 3.12 -9.27
N VAL A 118 8.58 2.73 -10.47
CA VAL A 118 7.63 2.37 -11.54
C VAL A 118 7.60 0.84 -11.60
N ILE A 119 6.50 0.24 -11.15
CA ILE A 119 6.30 -1.20 -11.30
C ILE A 119 5.69 -1.46 -12.67
N SER A 120 6.33 -2.33 -13.44
CA SER A 120 5.76 -2.81 -14.70
C SER A 120 4.56 -3.70 -14.39
N THR A 121 3.44 -3.47 -15.08
CA THR A 121 2.26 -4.33 -15.00
C THR A 121 2.31 -5.49 -16.00
N GLU A 122 3.35 -5.59 -16.83
CA GLU A 122 3.45 -6.59 -17.92
C GLU A 122 3.52 -8.05 -17.41
N ASP A 123 4.04 -8.25 -16.20
CA ASP A 123 4.16 -9.55 -15.55
C ASP A 123 2.92 -9.93 -14.70
N PHE A 124 1.88 -9.10 -14.72
CA PHE A 124 0.58 -9.37 -14.10
C PHE A 124 -0.47 -9.65 -15.17
N ARG A 125 -1.12 -10.82 -15.14
CA ARG A 125 -2.02 -11.25 -16.22
C ARG A 125 -3.33 -11.80 -15.69
N GLY A 126 -4.43 -11.48 -16.38
CA GLY A 126 -5.72 -12.13 -16.20
C GLY A 126 -5.83 -13.36 -17.10
N ILE A 127 -6.00 -14.53 -16.51
CA ILE A 127 -6.21 -15.80 -17.19
C ILE A 127 -7.70 -16.09 -17.25
N THR A 128 -8.21 -16.28 -18.46
CA THR A 128 -9.63 -16.60 -18.74
C THR A 128 -9.79 -17.91 -19.53
N GLU A 129 -8.70 -18.64 -19.72
CA GLU A 129 -8.67 -19.90 -20.45
C GLU A 129 -8.04 -21.01 -19.58
N THR A 130 -8.72 -22.16 -19.46
CA THR A 130 -8.27 -23.33 -18.69
C THR A 130 -6.84 -23.76 -19.04
N LYS A 131 -6.49 -23.74 -20.33
CA LYS A 131 -5.16 -24.14 -20.80
C LYS A 131 -4.06 -23.25 -20.21
N GLU A 132 -4.29 -21.94 -20.18
CA GLU A 132 -3.33 -20.98 -19.63
C GLU A 132 -3.21 -21.12 -18.11
N ALA A 133 -4.32 -21.42 -17.42
CA ALA A 133 -4.30 -21.71 -15.99
C ALA A 133 -3.41 -22.92 -15.67
N LEU A 134 -3.57 -24.02 -16.43
CA LEU A 134 -2.74 -25.22 -16.27
C LEU A 134 -1.25 -24.95 -16.56
N GLU A 135 -0.96 -24.17 -17.62
CA GLU A 135 0.42 -23.79 -17.95
C GLU A 135 1.06 -22.97 -16.83
N TRP A 136 0.31 -22.04 -16.24
CA TRP A 136 0.77 -21.22 -15.13
C TRP A 136 0.97 -22.05 -13.85
N ILE A 137 0.02 -22.92 -13.48
CA ILE A 137 0.15 -23.78 -12.29
C ILE A 137 1.36 -24.70 -12.42
N LYS A 138 1.58 -25.28 -13.60
CA LYS A 138 2.78 -26.07 -13.88
C LYS A 138 4.07 -25.25 -13.74
N TYR A 139 4.07 -24.02 -14.24
CA TYR A 139 5.17 -23.08 -14.05
C TYR A 139 5.42 -22.82 -12.56
N ALA A 140 4.38 -22.46 -11.81
CA ALA A 140 4.40 -22.17 -10.37
C ALA A 140 4.97 -23.34 -9.56
N ARG A 141 4.54 -24.58 -9.82
CA ARG A 141 5.08 -25.79 -9.19
C ARG A 141 6.59 -25.97 -9.46
N GLY A 142 7.04 -25.60 -10.66
CA GLY A 142 8.46 -25.67 -11.06
C GLY A 142 9.35 -24.53 -10.55
N THR A 143 8.80 -23.48 -9.95
CA THR A 143 9.62 -22.36 -9.45
C THR A 143 10.38 -22.75 -8.18
N SER A 144 11.57 -22.15 -8.00
CA SER A 144 12.43 -22.42 -6.84
C SER A 144 11.86 -21.94 -5.49
N PRO A 145 11.10 -20.84 -5.39
CA PRO A 145 10.51 -20.43 -4.12
C PRO A 145 9.60 -21.54 -3.58
N PRO A 146 9.76 -21.97 -2.32
CA PRO A 146 8.98 -23.05 -1.72
C PRO A 146 7.58 -22.60 -1.28
N TYR A 147 7.12 -21.44 -1.77
CA TYR A 147 5.87 -20.82 -1.38
C TYR A 147 5.10 -20.28 -2.58
N VAL A 148 3.80 -20.07 -2.38
CA VAL A 148 2.90 -19.39 -3.31
C VAL A 148 2.01 -18.44 -2.53
N ALA A 149 1.93 -17.18 -2.96
CA ALA A 149 0.95 -16.25 -2.46
C ALA A 149 -0.39 -16.50 -3.16
N VAL A 150 -1.47 -16.52 -2.39
CA VAL A 150 -2.84 -16.79 -2.85
C VAL A 150 -3.76 -15.70 -2.31
N ASP A 151 -4.69 -15.26 -3.13
CA ASP A 151 -5.73 -14.29 -2.76
C ASP A 151 -7.00 -14.56 -3.57
N THR A 152 -8.17 -14.20 -3.02
CA THR A 152 -9.46 -14.45 -3.68
C THR A 152 -10.28 -13.20 -3.86
N GLU A 153 -10.84 -13.04 -5.06
CA GLU A 153 -11.85 -12.02 -5.34
C GLU A 153 -13.24 -12.64 -5.29
N THR A 154 -14.18 -12.00 -4.60
CA THR A 154 -15.48 -12.60 -4.30
C THR A 154 -16.65 -11.62 -4.44
N THR A 155 -17.86 -12.14 -4.62
CA THR A 155 -19.08 -11.32 -4.68
C THR A 155 -19.67 -10.98 -3.30
N GLY A 156 -19.11 -11.50 -2.21
CA GLY A 156 -19.68 -11.37 -0.87
C GLY A 156 -18.71 -11.77 0.23
N LEU A 157 -19.07 -11.49 1.48
CA LEU A 157 -18.18 -11.68 2.64
C LEU A 157 -18.24 -13.06 3.28
N PHE A 158 -19.18 -13.91 2.84
CA PHE A 158 -19.39 -15.24 3.42
C PHE A 158 -19.50 -16.28 2.29
N PRO A 159 -18.87 -17.47 2.43
CA PRO A 159 -18.87 -18.47 1.37
C PRO A 159 -20.26 -18.97 0.96
N ARG A 160 -21.24 -18.91 1.86
CA ARG A 160 -22.61 -19.35 1.59
C ARG A 160 -23.43 -18.35 0.75
N ASP A 161 -23.09 -17.07 0.84
CA ASP A 161 -23.85 -15.97 0.23
C ASP A 161 -23.05 -15.23 -0.85
N GLY A 162 -21.76 -15.54 -0.99
CA GLY A 162 -20.86 -15.04 -2.02
C GLY A 162 -20.34 -16.17 -2.91
N HIS A 163 -19.73 -15.79 -4.03
CA HIS A 163 -19.03 -16.70 -4.94
C HIS A 163 -17.62 -16.19 -5.18
N VAL A 164 -16.65 -17.11 -5.30
CA VAL A 164 -15.31 -16.78 -5.80
C VAL A 164 -15.41 -16.44 -7.28
N MET A 165 -14.96 -15.24 -7.63
CA MET A 165 -14.87 -14.72 -9.00
C MET A 165 -13.53 -15.08 -9.64
N GLY A 166 -12.47 -15.17 -8.83
CA GLY A 166 -11.17 -15.60 -9.28
C GLY A 166 -10.18 -15.77 -8.15
N ILE A 167 -9.09 -16.45 -8.48
CA ILE A 167 -7.99 -16.79 -7.58
C ILE A 167 -6.72 -16.18 -8.13
N SER A 168 -6.10 -15.30 -7.35
CA SER A 168 -4.81 -14.70 -7.69
C SER A 168 -3.68 -15.55 -7.13
N LEU A 169 -2.66 -15.82 -7.94
CA LEU A 169 -1.50 -16.61 -7.57
C LEU A 169 -0.19 -15.89 -7.92
N ALA A 170 0.79 -15.91 -7.02
CA ALA A 170 2.13 -15.39 -7.25
C ALA A 170 3.20 -16.25 -6.56
N CYS A 171 4.20 -16.71 -7.30
CA CYS A 171 5.30 -17.53 -6.76
C CYS A 171 6.65 -16.81 -6.76
N GLU A 172 6.72 -15.61 -7.35
CA GLU A 172 7.93 -14.81 -7.49
C GLU A 172 7.56 -13.34 -7.29
N GLN A 173 8.56 -12.52 -6.97
CA GLN A 173 8.37 -11.09 -6.85
C GLN A 173 8.03 -10.48 -8.22
N ASP A 174 7.17 -9.46 -8.24
CA ASP A 174 6.78 -8.69 -9.43
C ASP A 174 6.14 -9.55 -10.55
N ARG A 175 5.59 -10.72 -10.21
CA ARG A 175 4.91 -11.61 -11.17
C ARG A 175 3.74 -12.34 -10.52
N GLY A 176 2.57 -12.23 -11.13
CA GLY A 176 1.36 -12.89 -10.64
C GLY A 176 0.30 -13.05 -11.72
N VAL A 177 -0.68 -13.90 -11.44
CA VAL A 177 -1.84 -14.06 -12.31
C VAL A 177 -3.12 -14.00 -11.50
N TYR A 178 -4.16 -13.48 -12.12
CA TYR A 178 -5.54 -13.63 -11.69
C TYR A 178 -6.18 -14.70 -12.56
N ILE A 179 -6.60 -15.82 -11.97
CA ILE A 179 -7.28 -16.91 -12.68
C ILE A 179 -8.78 -16.76 -12.44
N ASN A 180 -9.55 -16.54 -13.51
CA ASN A 180 -11.00 -16.50 -13.42
C ASN A 180 -11.54 -17.85 -12.90
N ALA A 181 -12.49 -17.80 -11.97
CA ALA A 181 -13.09 -18.99 -11.36
C ALA A 181 -13.72 -19.94 -12.40
N ASP A 182 -14.24 -19.41 -13.52
CA ASP A 182 -14.79 -20.21 -14.62
C ASP A 182 -13.73 -21.13 -15.28
N CYS A 183 -12.43 -20.85 -15.09
CA CYS A 183 -11.34 -21.69 -15.56
C CYS A 183 -11.05 -22.87 -14.62
N VAL A 184 -11.54 -22.84 -13.38
CA VAL A 184 -11.24 -23.83 -12.33
C VAL A 184 -12.16 -25.03 -12.48
N ASP A 185 -11.97 -25.77 -13.58
CA ASP A 185 -12.58 -27.08 -13.77
C ASP A 185 -11.90 -28.16 -12.91
N ASP A 186 -12.41 -29.39 -12.95
CA ASP A 186 -11.88 -30.52 -12.17
C ASP A 186 -10.37 -30.69 -12.32
N LYS A 187 -9.83 -30.46 -13.52
CA LYS A 187 -8.41 -30.64 -13.81
C LYS A 187 -7.56 -29.48 -13.27
N VAL A 188 -8.04 -28.25 -13.42
CA VAL A 188 -7.36 -27.08 -12.84
C VAL A 188 -7.41 -27.16 -11.31
N ALA A 189 -8.53 -27.58 -10.73
CA ALA A 189 -8.65 -27.81 -9.30
C ALA A 189 -7.65 -28.88 -8.81
N GLU A 190 -7.53 -30.02 -9.50
CA GLU A 190 -6.55 -31.06 -9.15
C GLU A 190 -5.10 -30.51 -9.14
N GLU A 191 -4.73 -29.74 -10.17
CA GLU A 191 -3.40 -29.16 -10.29
C GLU A 191 -3.14 -28.04 -9.27
N MET A 192 -4.15 -27.21 -8.97
CA MET A 192 -4.08 -26.22 -7.89
C MET A 192 -3.90 -26.89 -6.53
N GLN A 193 -4.66 -27.95 -6.25
CA GLN A 193 -4.52 -28.72 -5.02
C GLN A 193 -3.12 -29.35 -4.90
N ALA A 194 -2.54 -29.83 -6.01
CA ALA A 194 -1.15 -30.31 -6.03
C ALA A 194 -0.16 -29.18 -5.70
N LEU A 195 -0.34 -27.98 -6.28
CA LEU A 195 0.46 -26.80 -5.96
C LEU A 195 0.39 -26.44 -4.46
N PHE A 196 -0.81 -26.42 -3.87
CA PHE A 196 -1.02 -26.10 -2.45
C PHE A 196 -0.49 -27.17 -1.49
N ASN A 197 -0.38 -28.41 -1.94
CA ASN A 197 0.25 -29.48 -1.18
C ASN A 197 1.79 -29.40 -1.22
N GLU A 198 2.35 -28.96 -2.35
CA GLU A 198 3.79 -28.89 -2.59
C GLU A 198 4.45 -27.63 -2.03
N LYS A 199 3.70 -26.52 -1.95
CA LYS A 199 4.21 -25.22 -1.56
C LYS A 199 3.50 -24.70 -0.32
N ARG A 200 4.26 -23.96 0.50
CA ARG A 200 3.67 -23.19 1.58
C ARG A 200 2.80 -22.06 1.02
N VAL A 201 1.57 -21.98 1.48
CA VAL A 201 0.61 -20.99 1.00
C VAL A 201 0.68 -19.74 1.86
N ILE A 202 0.88 -18.58 1.23
CA ILE A 202 0.96 -17.28 1.89
C ILE A 202 -0.30 -16.49 1.53
N MET A 203 -1.01 -15.99 2.53
CA MET A 203 -2.21 -15.16 2.36
C MET A 203 -2.13 -13.93 3.26
N HIS A 204 -3.00 -12.96 3.03
CA HIS A 204 -3.21 -11.85 3.96
C HIS A 204 -4.62 -11.95 4.53
N HIS A 205 -4.76 -12.10 5.86
CA HIS A 205 -6.06 -12.38 6.48
C HIS A 205 -6.67 -13.71 5.99
N ALA A 206 -5.84 -14.77 6.01
CA ALA A 206 -6.05 -16.08 5.41
C ALA A 206 -7.39 -16.75 5.78
N LYS A 207 -7.91 -16.47 6.99
CA LYS A 207 -9.20 -17.00 7.45
C LYS A 207 -10.33 -16.78 6.43
N PHE A 208 -10.30 -15.66 5.71
CA PHE A 208 -11.30 -15.35 4.69
C PHE A 208 -11.16 -16.28 3.48
N ASP A 209 -9.97 -16.28 2.85
CA ASP A 209 -9.69 -17.06 1.64
C ASP A 209 -9.82 -18.56 1.87
N LEU A 210 -9.33 -19.07 3.01
CA LEU A 210 -9.44 -20.48 3.36
C LEU A 210 -10.90 -20.95 3.35
N ALA A 211 -11.80 -20.18 3.96
CA ALA A 211 -13.22 -20.52 4.02
C ALA A 211 -13.90 -20.46 2.64
N MET A 212 -13.51 -19.49 1.80
CA MET A 212 -14.00 -19.37 0.42
C MET A 212 -13.53 -20.53 -0.45
N LEU A 213 -12.24 -20.84 -0.40
CA LEU A 213 -11.59 -21.86 -1.22
C LEU A 213 -12.01 -23.28 -0.82
N GLU A 214 -12.15 -23.56 0.48
CA GLU A 214 -12.69 -24.83 0.98
C GLU A 214 -14.15 -25.01 0.51
N TYR A 215 -14.99 -23.99 0.66
CA TYR A 215 -16.41 -24.11 0.33
C TYR A 215 -16.70 -24.26 -1.17
N HIS A 216 -15.98 -23.52 -2.03
CA HIS A 216 -16.25 -23.49 -3.46
C HIS A 216 -15.48 -24.55 -4.27
N PHE A 217 -14.32 -25.00 -3.80
CA PHE A 217 -13.43 -25.89 -4.56
C PHE A 217 -12.95 -27.12 -3.77
N ASP A 218 -13.36 -27.28 -2.50
CA ASP A 218 -12.91 -28.37 -1.62
C ASP A 218 -11.38 -28.41 -1.41
N PHE A 219 -10.73 -27.24 -1.54
CA PHE A 219 -9.30 -27.13 -1.34
C PHE A 219 -8.90 -27.32 0.12
N THR A 220 -7.82 -28.06 0.32
CA THR A 220 -7.17 -28.24 1.61
C THR A 220 -5.74 -27.73 1.55
N PHE A 221 -5.24 -27.22 2.67
CA PHE A 221 -3.93 -26.57 2.74
C PHE A 221 -3.08 -27.22 3.83
N THR A 222 -1.87 -27.65 3.46
CA THR A 222 -0.94 -28.32 4.39
C THR A 222 -0.20 -27.33 5.28
N GLU A 223 0.28 -26.22 4.72
CA GLU A 223 1.04 -25.19 5.41
C GLU A 223 0.60 -23.79 4.95
N VAL A 224 0.11 -22.98 5.89
CA VAL A 224 -0.41 -21.62 5.63
C VAL A 224 0.30 -20.60 6.51
N GLU A 225 0.76 -19.51 5.90
CA GLU A 225 1.28 -18.32 6.57
C GLU A 225 0.36 -17.12 6.30
N ASP A 226 -0.04 -16.42 7.37
CA ASP A 226 -0.85 -15.21 7.29
C ASP A 226 0.00 -13.98 7.59
N THR A 227 0.25 -13.16 6.57
CA THR A 227 1.08 -11.96 6.68
C THR A 227 0.52 -10.93 7.67
N MET A 228 -0.80 -10.88 7.87
CA MET A 228 -1.42 -10.02 8.88
C MET A 228 -1.03 -10.46 10.28
N LEU A 229 -1.09 -11.77 10.57
CA LEU A 229 -0.71 -12.33 11.87
C LEU A 229 0.79 -12.29 12.11
N MET A 230 1.60 -12.54 11.07
CA MET A 230 3.06 -12.38 11.13
C MET A 230 3.45 -10.97 11.54
N HIS A 231 2.85 -9.94 10.93
CA HIS A 231 3.10 -8.57 11.32
C HIS A 231 2.56 -8.26 12.72
N TYR A 232 1.38 -8.77 13.09
CA TYR A 232 0.81 -8.59 14.43
C TYR A 232 1.75 -9.08 15.55
N VAL A 233 2.50 -10.16 15.32
CA VAL A 233 3.49 -10.68 16.27
C VAL A 233 4.70 -9.75 16.40
N LEU A 234 5.03 -8.97 15.36
CA LEU A 234 6.14 -8.01 15.37
C LEU A 234 5.74 -6.65 15.95
N ASP A 235 4.48 -6.26 15.80
CA ASP A 235 3.89 -5.00 16.25
C ASP A 235 2.41 -5.24 16.54
N GLU A 236 2.02 -5.17 17.80
CA GLU A 236 0.65 -5.43 18.26
C GLU A 236 -0.27 -4.19 18.17
N THR A 237 0.24 -3.07 17.66
CA THR A 237 -0.49 -1.79 17.63
C THR A 237 -1.75 -1.91 16.76
N PRO A 238 -2.96 -1.77 17.33
CA PRO A 238 -4.19 -1.98 16.60
C PRO A 238 -4.33 -1.08 15.36
N GLY A 239 -4.84 -1.65 14.27
CA GLY A 239 -5.14 -0.92 13.05
C GLY A 239 -3.94 -0.61 12.16
N THR A 240 -2.82 -1.33 12.34
CA THR A 240 -1.58 -1.14 11.56
C THR A 240 -1.20 -2.33 10.67
N HIS A 241 -2.07 -3.33 10.57
CA HIS A 241 -1.75 -4.63 9.95
C HIS A 241 -2.45 -4.86 8.61
N GLY A 242 -3.16 -3.87 8.07
CA GLY A 242 -3.84 -4.03 6.78
C GLY A 242 -2.84 -4.07 5.62
N LEU A 243 -3.09 -4.91 4.61
CA LEU A 243 -2.19 -5.11 3.48
C LEU A 243 -1.77 -3.81 2.81
N LYS A 244 -2.71 -2.89 2.60
CA LYS A 244 -2.43 -1.54 2.05
C LYS A 244 -1.28 -0.87 2.81
N GLN A 245 -1.39 -0.77 4.14
CA GLN A 245 -0.40 -0.14 5.00
C GLN A 245 0.92 -0.90 5.01
N LEU A 246 0.87 -2.24 5.01
CA LEU A 246 2.07 -3.07 5.01
C LEU A 246 2.84 -2.96 3.69
N ALA A 247 2.16 -3.04 2.55
CA ALA A 247 2.76 -2.88 1.23
C ALA A 247 3.43 -1.51 1.12
N MET A 248 2.69 -0.48 1.49
CA MET A 248 3.17 0.89 1.60
C MET A 248 4.44 1.02 2.48
N LYS A 249 4.54 0.32 3.61
CA LYS A 249 5.65 0.44 4.57
C LYS A 249 6.86 -0.44 4.24
N HIS A 250 6.63 -1.62 3.69
CA HIS A 250 7.63 -2.69 3.59
C HIS A 250 8.02 -3.05 2.16
N THR A 251 7.37 -2.46 1.16
CA THR A 251 7.63 -2.79 -0.25
C THR A 251 7.80 -1.53 -1.08
N ILE A 252 8.24 -1.75 -2.31
CA ILE A 252 8.37 -0.72 -3.33
C ILE A 252 7.03 -0.37 -4.00
N TYR A 253 5.95 -1.10 -3.72
CA TYR A 253 4.66 -0.99 -4.44
C TYR A 253 3.84 0.25 -4.12
N GLY A 254 4.18 0.99 -3.05
CA GLY A 254 3.46 2.23 -2.70
C GLY A 254 1.96 2.00 -2.46
N ASP A 255 1.14 3.01 -2.78
CA ASP A 255 -0.32 2.87 -2.76
C ASP A 255 -0.82 2.20 -4.05
N TYR A 256 -0.71 0.86 -4.07
CA TYR A 256 -1.09 0.05 -5.22
C TYR A 256 -2.60 0.06 -5.52
N GLU A 257 -3.44 0.49 -4.57
CA GLU A 257 -4.90 0.57 -4.76
C GLU A 257 -5.32 1.86 -5.47
N LYS A 258 -4.46 2.88 -5.52
CA LYS A 258 -4.79 4.18 -6.12
C LYS A 258 -5.38 4.06 -7.54
N PRO A 259 -4.82 3.28 -8.48
CA PRO A 259 -5.40 3.12 -9.81
C PRO A 259 -6.80 2.51 -9.80
N LEU A 260 -7.10 1.62 -8.85
CA LEU A 260 -8.44 1.02 -8.69
C LEU A 260 -9.46 2.07 -8.25
N TYR A 261 -9.11 2.92 -7.28
CA TYR A 261 -10.01 3.99 -6.83
C TYR A 261 -10.24 5.03 -7.94
N GLU A 262 -9.21 5.37 -8.71
CA GLU A 262 -9.34 6.26 -9.88
C GLU A 262 -10.28 5.66 -10.93
N PHE A 263 -10.15 4.36 -11.21
CA PHE A 263 -11.07 3.65 -12.09
C PHE A 263 -12.51 3.66 -11.57
N GLN A 264 -12.73 3.41 -10.27
CA GLN A 264 -14.07 3.44 -9.66
C GLN A 264 -14.71 4.83 -9.76
N ASP A 265 -13.94 5.88 -9.45
CA ASP A 265 -14.38 7.27 -9.54
C ASP A 265 -14.76 7.65 -10.97
N ASP A 266 -14.00 7.19 -11.97
CA ASP A 266 -14.27 7.48 -13.38
C ASP A 266 -15.41 6.61 -13.95
N TYR A 267 -15.55 5.35 -13.52
CA TYR A 267 -16.64 4.47 -13.93
C TYR A 267 -18.00 4.89 -13.37
N CYS A 268 -18.02 5.48 -12.17
CA CYS A 268 -19.23 5.96 -11.52
C CYS A 268 -19.67 7.37 -11.97
N ARG A 269 -18.96 7.99 -12.93
CA ARG A 269 -19.34 9.26 -13.57
C ARG A 269 -20.23 9.03 -14.79
#